data_AF-A0A2Z3I9I3-F1
#
_entry.id   AF-A0A2Z3I9I3-F1
#
_cell.length_a   1.000
_cell.length_b   1.000
_cell.length_c   1.000
_cell.angle_alpha   90.00
_cell.angle_beta   90.00
_cell.angle_gamma   90.00
#
_symmetry.space_group_name_H-M   'P 1'
#
loop_
_entity.id
_entity.type
_entity.pdbx_description
1 polymer ?
#
loop_
_entity_poly.entity_id
_entity_poly.type
_entity_poly.pdbx_seq_one_letter_code
_entity_poly.pdbx_strand_id
1 'polypeptide(L)'
;MRAILLPAFAAALGMGFFVAPEAQARFNGAQVQAPSLVEDVACVTRRVRTVRPNGRVVYRTVRQCGVRPGWHHRAGPCRMIRERIVRPNGSVVYRTVRRCR
;
A
#
# COMPACT_ATOMS: atom_id res chain seq x y z
N MET A 1 -24.47 -69.12 25.02
CA MET A 1 -25.61 -68.49 24.33
C MET A 1 -25.19 -67.08 23.95
N ARG A 2 -25.06 -66.82 22.64
CA ARG A 2 -24.71 -65.51 22.05
C ARG A 2 -25.97 -64.66 22.00
N ALA A 3 -25.95 -63.45 22.56
CA ALA A 3 -27.03 -62.48 22.39
C ALA A 3 -26.48 -61.04 22.42
N ILE A 4 -26.15 -60.54 21.22
CA ILE A 4 -26.64 -59.27 20.67
C ILE A 4 -26.53 -58.05 21.62
N LEU A 5 -25.32 -57.51 21.77
CA LEU A 5 -25.05 -56.17 22.36
C LEU A 5 -24.87 -55.09 21.27
N LEU A 6 -25.49 -55.25 20.10
CA LEU A 6 -25.31 -54.33 18.97
C LEU A 6 -26.40 -53.23 18.78
N PRO A 7 -27.64 -53.31 19.27
CA PRO A 7 -28.67 -52.33 18.87
C PRO A 7 -28.57 -51.00 19.62
N ALA A 8 -27.98 -50.99 20.83
CA ALA A 8 -27.91 -49.78 21.66
C ALA A 8 -26.93 -48.73 21.11
N PHE A 9 -25.85 -49.16 20.43
CA PHE A 9 -24.83 -48.26 19.92
C PHE A 9 -25.29 -47.52 18.64
N ALA A 10 -26.14 -48.15 17.83
CA ALA A 10 -26.67 -47.55 16.60
C ALA A 10 -27.70 -46.45 16.87
N ALA A 11 -28.50 -46.57 17.93
CA ALA A 11 -29.50 -45.57 18.30
C ALA A 11 -28.86 -44.25 18.79
N ALA A 12 -27.72 -44.31 19.47
CA ALA A 12 -27.03 -43.13 20.00
C ALA A 12 -26.37 -42.27 18.90
N LEU A 13 -25.92 -42.88 17.80
CA LEU A 13 -25.29 -42.18 16.68
C LEU A 13 -26.29 -41.54 15.70
N GLY A 14 -27.54 -42.03 15.64
CA GLY A 14 -28.56 -41.51 14.73
C GLY A 14 -29.22 -40.20 15.16
N MET A 15 -29.21 -39.89 16.46
CA MET A 15 -29.91 -38.70 16.99
C MET A 15 -29.07 -37.40 16.95
N GLY A 16 -27.75 -37.50 16.75
CA GLY A 16 -26.87 -36.32 16.71
C GLY A 16 -26.98 -35.47 15.42
N PHE A 17 -27.54 -36.03 14.35
CA PHE A 17 -27.63 -35.33 13.04
C PHE A 17 -28.82 -34.38 12.91
N PHE A 18 -29.84 -34.49 13.77
CA PHE A 18 -31.02 -33.62 13.74
C PHE A 18 -30.92 -32.38 14.63
N VAL A 19 -29.84 -32.26 15.42
CA VAL A 19 -29.54 -31.07 16.22
C VAL A 19 -28.40 -30.30 15.55
N ALA A 20 -28.53 -30.01 14.27
CA ALA A 20 -27.69 -29.00 13.65
C ALA A 20 -28.12 -27.66 14.24
N PRO A 21 -27.25 -26.92 14.96
CA PRO A 21 -27.58 -25.55 15.33
C PRO A 21 -27.81 -24.79 14.02
N GLU A 22 -28.94 -24.07 13.95
CA GLU A 22 -29.19 -23.11 12.89
C GLU A 22 -27.94 -22.25 12.69
N ALA A 23 -27.39 -22.29 11.47
CA ALA A 23 -26.23 -21.50 11.10
C ALA A 23 -26.65 -20.03 11.06
N GLN A 24 -26.70 -19.40 12.22
CA GLN A 24 -26.98 -17.98 12.34
C GLN A 24 -25.80 -17.23 11.76
N ALA A 25 -25.99 -16.61 10.59
CA ALA A 25 -25.07 -15.63 10.04
C ALA A 25 -25.11 -14.39 10.96
N ARG A 26 -24.33 -14.45 12.04
CA ARG A 26 -24.18 -13.31 12.94
C ARG A 26 -23.55 -12.18 12.15
N PHE A 27 -24.26 -11.07 12.02
CA PHE A 27 -23.71 -9.86 11.42
C PHE A 27 -22.58 -9.39 12.33
N ASN A 28 -21.34 -9.55 11.87
CA ASN A 28 -20.19 -9.03 12.58
C ASN A 28 -20.16 -7.51 12.37
N GLY A 29 -20.82 -6.78 13.27
CA GLY A 29 -20.81 -5.32 13.30
C GLY A 29 -19.48 -4.71 13.72
N ALA A 30 -18.39 -5.47 13.72
CA ALA A 30 -17.05 -4.92 13.90
C ALA A 30 -16.86 -3.80 12.88
N GLN A 31 -16.74 -2.57 13.39
CA GLN A 31 -16.28 -1.47 12.56
C GLN A 31 -14.96 -1.89 11.94
N VAL A 32 -14.88 -1.80 10.62
CA VAL A 32 -13.61 -1.92 9.92
C VAL A 32 -12.74 -0.79 10.46
N GLN A 33 -11.82 -1.13 11.37
CA GLN A 33 -10.81 -0.21 11.88
C GLN A 33 -9.89 0.12 10.70
N ALA A 34 -10.26 1.14 9.93
CA ALA A 34 -9.37 1.69 8.92
C ALA A 34 -8.23 2.41 9.67
N PRO A 35 -6.96 2.06 9.44
CA PRO A 35 -5.85 2.81 10.02
C PRO A 35 -5.99 4.27 9.56
N SER A 36 -5.95 5.20 10.52
CA SER A 36 -6.01 6.61 10.19
C SER A 36 -4.74 6.95 9.40
N LEU A 37 -4.89 7.53 8.20
CA LEU A 37 -3.76 7.95 7.34
C LEU A 37 -2.80 8.94 8.02
N VAL A 38 -3.17 9.43 9.21
CA VAL A 38 -2.42 10.40 10.01
C VAL A 38 -1.35 9.72 10.87
N GLU A 39 -1.51 8.43 11.20
CA GLU A 39 -0.58 7.72 12.09
C GLU A 39 0.66 7.16 11.37
N ASP A 40 0.58 6.90 10.05
CA ASP A 40 1.68 6.39 9.24
C ASP A 40 2.54 7.50 8.62
N VAL A 41 3.14 8.36 9.47
CA VAL A 41 4.13 9.32 9.01
C VAL A 41 5.47 8.62 8.82
N ALA A 42 5.77 8.21 7.59
CA ALA A 42 7.07 7.62 7.25
C ALA A 42 8.23 8.58 7.59
N CYS A 43 9.02 8.23 8.60
CA CYS A 43 10.23 8.95 8.98
C CYS A 43 11.44 8.38 8.24
N VAL A 44 12.23 9.23 7.57
CA VAL A 44 13.49 8.82 6.96
C VAL A 44 14.65 9.43 7.74
N THR A 45 15.58 8.60 8.18
CA THR A 45 16.87 9.01 8.73
C THR A 45 17.90 9.13 7.62
N ARG A 46 18.51 10.31 7.49
CA ARG A 46 19.55 10.60 6.47
C ARG A 46 20.82 11.10 7.13
N ARG A 47 21.96 10.54 6.74
CA ARG A 47 23.29 11.08 7.06
C ARG A 47 23.62 12.21 6.08
N VAL A 48 23.74 13.42 6.58
CA VAL A 48 24.07 14.63 5.80
C VAL A 48 25.53 14.98 6.03
N ARG A 49 26.28 15.05 4.93
CA ARG A 49 27.65 15.57 4.91
C ARG A 49 27.60 17.06 4.62
N THR A 50 28.15 17.87 5.51
CA THR A 50 28.26 19.32 5.34
C THR A 50 29.74 19.71 5.33
N VAL A 51 30.19 20.31 4.24
CA VAL A 51 31.54 20.88 4.14
C VAL A 51 31.47 22.32 4.62
N ARG A 52 32.27 22.66 5.64
CA ARG A 52 32.35 24.02 6.17
C ARG A 52 33.32 24.86 5.32
N PRO A 53 33.23 26.20 5.36
CA PRO A 53 34.11 27.09 4.59
C PRO A 53 35.60 26.88 4.85
N ASN A 54 35.96 26.40 6.05
CA ASN A 54 37.33 26.05 6.44
C ASN A 54 37.77 24.64 5.97
N GLY A 55 37.06 24.01 5.03
CA GLY A 55 37.36 22.67 4.51
C GLY A 55 36.96 21.50 5.44
N ARG A 56 36.53 21.78 6.68
CA ARG A 56 36.14 20.73 7.62
C ARG A 56 34.85 20.04 7.20
N VAL A 57 34.87 18.72 7.13
CA VAL A 57 33.70 17.89 6.86
C VAL A 57 33.02 17.50 8.17
N VAL A 58 31.72 17.79 8.29
CA VAL A 58 30.91 17.37 9.45
C VAL A 58 29.77 16.49 8.97
N TYR A 59 29.56 15.37 9.68
CA TYR A 59 28.43 14.49 9.44
C TYR A 59 27.37 14.73 10.51
N ARG A 60 26.12 14.88 10.08
CA ARG A 60 24.96 14.94 10.97
C ARG A 60 23.91 13.94 10.52
N THR A 61 23.32 13.21 11.46
CA THR A 61 22.17 12.35 11.19
C THR A 61 20.91 13.17 11.41
N VAL A 62 20.10 13.32 10.37
CA VAL A 62 18.85 14.08 10.43
C VAL A 62 17.68 13.11 10.27
N ARG A 63 16.72 13.16 11.18
CA ARG A 63 15.45 12.45 11.08
C ARG A 63 14.42 13.43 10.51
N GLN A 64 13.86 13.12 9.35
CA GLN A 64 12.80 13.91 8.73
C GLN A 64 11.54 13.06 8.63
N CYS A 65 10.52 13.46 9.38
CA CYS A 65 9.19 12.86 9.36
C CYS A 65 8.24 13.80 8.64
N GLY A 66 7.39 13.27 7.77
CA GLY A 66 6.36 14.03 7.09
C GLY A 66 5.95 13.36 5.77
N VAL A 67 4.78 13.74 5.26
CA VAL A 67 4.33 13.38 3.92
C VAL A 67 5.27 14.05 2.92
N ARG A 68 6.30 13.34 2.47
CA ARG A 68 7.22 13.85 1.44
C ARG A 68 6.56 13.74 0.07
N PRO A 69 6.24 14.85 -0.63
CA PRO A 69 5.67 14.81 -1.97
C PRO A 69 6.74 14.50 -3.04
N GLY A 70 7.61 13.51 -2.83
CA GLY A 70 8.83 13.43 -3.65
C GLY A 70 9.57 12.11 -3.74
N TRP A 71 9.12 11.03 -3.08
CA TRP A 71 9.77 9.72 -3.26
C TRP A 71 9.49 9.06 -4.62
N HIS A 72 8.63 9.66 -5.46
CA HIS A 72 8.35 9.22 -6.83
C HIS A 72 9.00 10.07 -7.94
N HIS A 73 9.80 11.11 -7.60
CA HIS A 73 10.37 12.01 -8.60
C HIS A 73 11.83 11.70 -8.98
N ARG A 74 12.21 10.42 -8.94
CA ARG A 74 13.37 9.92 -9.71
C ARG A 74 12.93 9.11 -10.93
N ALA A 75 11.91 9.57 -11.63
CA ALA A 75 11.85 9.31 -13.06
C ALA A 75 12.91 10.21 -13.70
N GLY A 76 13.80 9.63 -14.52
CA GLY A 76 14.96 10.30 -15.10
C GLY A 76 14.67 11.64 -15.80
N PRO A 77 15.71 12.35 -16.27
CA PRO A 77 15.65 13.73 -16.76
C PRO A 77 14.85 13.94 -18.06
N CYS A 78 14.10 12.91 -18.49
CA CYS A 78 13.18 12.89 -19.60
C CYS A 78 11.81 13.41 -19.19
N ARG A 79 11.46 14.60 -19.69
CA ARG A 79 10.12 15.18 -19.55
C ARG A 79 9.43 15.27 -20.91
N MET A 80 8.13 15.02 -20.95
CA MET A 80 7.30 15.31 -22.11
C MET A 80 7.04 16.83 -22.16
N ILE A 81 7.44 17.48 -23.24
CA ILE A 81 7.29 18.93 -23.45
C ILE A 81 6.37 19.14 -24.65
N ARG A 82 5.39 20.03 -24.50
CA ARG A 82 4.56 20.51 -25.60
C ARG A 82 5.25 21.71 -26.24
N GLU A 83 5.86 21.51 -27.39
CA GLU A 83 6.50 22.56 -28.17
C GLU A 83 5.48 23.22 -29.12
N ARG A 84 5.50 24.55 -29.17
CA ARG A 84 4.71 25.36 -30.09
C ARG A 84 5.59 25.72 -31.28
N ILE A 85 5.18 25.31 -32.48
CA ILE A 85 5.90 25.57 -33.72
C ILE A 85 5.04 26.48 -34.59
N VAL A 86 5.57 27.66 -34.93
CA VAL A 86 4.93 28.59 -35.86
C VAL A 86 5.45 28.30 -37.26
N ARG A 87 4.55 27.96 -38.19
CA ARG A 87 4.91 27.68 -39.58
C ARG A 87 5.00 28.97 -40.39
N PRO A 88 5.75 29.00 -41.50
CA PRO A 88 5.88 30.19 -42.35
C PRO A 88 4.56 30.73 -42.91
N ASN A 89 3.55 29.88 -43.05
CA ASN A 89 2.20 30.25 -43.47
C ASN A 89 1.31 30.80 -42.33
N GLY A 90 1.89 31.13 -41.16
CA GLY A 90 1.18 31.68 -40.01
C GLY A 90 0.43 30.66 -39.15
N SER A 91 0.38 29.39 -39.55
CA SER A 91 -0.29 28.36 -38.76
C SER A 91 0.54 27.92 -37.55
N VAL A 92 -0.12 27.65 -36.42
CA VAL A 92 0.51 27.19 -35.18
C VAL A 92 0.23 25.71 -34.99
N VAL A 93 1.29 24.92 -34.85
CA VAL A 93 1.18 23.48 -34.59
C VAL A 93 1.86 23.16 -33.27
N TYR A 94 1.21 22.29 -32.49
CA TYR A 94 1.75 21.78 -31.24
C TYR A 94 2.34 20.39 -31.46
N ARG A 95 3.56 20.18 -30.98
CA ARG A 95 4.22 18.88 -31.01
C ARG A 95 4.59 18.49 -29.59
N THR A 96 4.17 17.30 -29.16
CA THR A 96 4.63 16.73 -27.89
C THR A 96 5.93 15.96 -28.14
N VAL A 97 7.01 16.35 -27.48
CA VAL A 97 8.33 15.72 -27.61
C VAL A 97 8.84 15.24 -26.26
N ARG A 98 9.50 14.08 -26.23
CA ARG A 98 10.19 13.58 -25.05
C ARG A 98 11.59 14.20 -25.00
N ARG A 99 11.86 15.08 -24.04
CA ARG A 99 13.17 15.72 -23.88
C ARG A 99 13.86 15.21 -22.63
N CYS A 100 14.94 14.46 -22.84
CA CYS A 100 15.89 14.01 -21.82
C CYS A 100 17.05 15.01 -21.73
N ARG A 101 17.44 15.42 -20.52
CA ARG A 101 18.62 16.27 -20.27
C ARG A 101 19.75 15.49 -19.64
#